data_AF-A0A238U7W9-F1
#
_entry.id   AF-A0A238U7W9-F1
#
_cell.length_a   1.000
_cell.length_b   1.000
_cell.length_c   1.000
_cell.angle_alpha   90.00
_cell.angle_beta   90.00
_cell.angle_gamma   90.00
#
_symmetry.space_group_name_H-M   'P 1'
#
loop_
_entity.id
_entity.type
_entity.pdbx_description
1 polymer ?
#
loop_
_entity_poly.entity_id
_entity_poly.type
_entity_poly.pdbx_seq_one_letter_code
_entity_poly.pdbx_strand_id
1 'polypeptide(L)'
;MPKDIRNVVRDFEMENIELSQNHEARFLNKLEEAFPEKKKSFQWLYAVASIVVLLGLGIKFYPNHIESTKENVETEQVNLGEISPEMKKIEDYYLTAINYEIASLNETQNNKALLDEYFEKISKLDTDYKRLNQKLKKEGITNKTINSLITNLQLRLQLLIHLKDQLNDLQTKENNNESIVI
;
A
#
# COMPACT_ATOMS: atom_id res chain seq x y z
N MET A 1 -14.21 28.15 65.95
CA MET A 1 -12.85 27.57 65.98
C MET A 1 -12.92 26.19 65.35
N PRO A 2 -12.08 25.88 64.34
CA PRO A 2 -12.08 24.56 63.70
C PRO A 2 -11.57 23.51 64.71
N LYS A 3 -12.33 22.42 64.87
CA LYS A 3 -11.89 21.29 65.71
C LYS A 3 -10.80 20.53 64.96
N ASP A 4 -9.67 20.31 65.62
CA ASP A 4 -8.57 19.52 65.08
C ASP A 4 -9.00 18.05 64.93
N ILE A 5 -8.99 17.56 63.70
CA ILE A 5 -9.45 16.22 63.31
C ILE A 5 -8.65 15.14 64.04
N ARG A 6 -7.39 15.43 64.39
CA ARG A 6 -6.50 14.51 65.11
C ARG A 6 -7.01 14.21 66.52
N ASN A 7 -7.64 15.17 67.18
CA ASN A 7 -8.21 14.98 68.51
C ASN A 7 -9.55 14.22 68.45
N VAL A 8 -10.31 14.38 67.36
CA VAL A 8 -11.60 13.68 67.15
C VAL A 8 -11.39 12.19 66.91
N VAL A 9 -10.34 11.80 66.18
CA VAL A 9 -9.99 10.38 65.95
C VAL A 9 -9.41 9.73 67.19
N ARG A 10 -8.66 10.50 68.01
CA ARG A 10 -8.02 9.99 69.21
C ARG A 10 -9.02 9.63 70.32
N ASP A 11 -10.14 10.34 70.38
CA ASP A 11 -11.23 10.12 71.33
C ASP A 11 -12.38 9.30 70.71
N PHE A 12 -12.18 8.70 69.53
CA PHE A 12 -13.18 7.88 68.84
C PHE A 12 -13.17 6.45 69.40
N GLU A 13 -14.18 6.12 70.20
CA GLU A 13 -14.44 4.73 70.59
C GLU A 13 -15.22 4.03 69.47
N MET A 14 -14.71 2.91 68.96
CA MET A 14 -15.43 2.10 67.98
C MET A 14 -16.64 1.45 68.65
N GLU A 15 -17.80 2.07 68.49
CA GLU A 15 -19.08 1.42 68.75
C GLU A 15 -19.27 0.31 67.71
N ASN A 16 -19.56 -0.93 68.15
CA ASN A 16 -19.91 -2.04 67.26
C ASN A 16 -21.29 -1.79 66.65
N ILE A 17 -21.34 -0.92 65.64
CA ILE A 17 -22.55 -0.62 64.90
C ILE A 17 -22.73 -1.75 63.87
N GLU A 18 -23.66 -2.66 64.14
CA GLU A 18 -24.07 -3.64 63.15
C GLU A 18 -24.75 -2.93 61.97
N LEU A 19 -24.32 -3.25 60.76
CA LEU A 19 -24.94 -2.73 59.56
C LEU A 19 -26.38 -3.23 59.50
N SER A 20 -27.31 -2.36 59.06
CA SER A 20 -28.69 -2.79 58.81
C SER A 20 -28.71 -3.97 57.84
N GLN A 21 -29.59 -4.95 58.02
CA GLN A 21 -29.65 -6.16 57.18
C GLN A 21 -29.77 -5.86 55.67
N ASN A 22 -30.30 -4.70 55.28
CA ASN A 22 -30.45 -4.25 53.89
C ASN A 22 -29.34 -3.31 53.38
N HIS A 23 -28.25 -3.15 54.14
CA HIS A 23 -27.15 -2.25 53.74
C HIS A 23 -26.47 -2.73 52.46
N GLU A 24 -26.19 -4.04 52.37
CA GLU A 24 -25.54 -4.66 51.20
C GLU A 24 -26.39 -4.50 49.94
N ALA A 25 -27.69 -4.80 50.02
CA ALA A 25 -28.61 -4.63 48.89
C ALA A 25 -28.69 -3.16 48.41
N ARG A 26 -28.72 -2.19 49.35
CA ARG A 26 -28.70 -0.76 49.01
C ARG A 26 -27.38 -0.33 48.37
N PHE A 27 -26.27 -0.89 48.81
CA PHE A 27 -24.95 -0.63 48.25
C PHE A 27 -24.84 -1.19 46.82
N LEU A 28 -25.26 -2.44 46.60
CA LEU A 28 -25.30 -3.08 45.28
C LEU A 28 -26.16 -2.29 44.29
N ASN A 29 -27.37 -1.88 44.69
CA ASN A 29 -28.24 -1.08 43.83
C ASN A 29 -27.61 0.27 43.43
N LYS A 30 -26.95 0.95 44.38
CA LYS A 30 -26.22 2.20 44.08
C LYS A 30 -25.01 1.98 43.19
N LEU A 31 -24.34 0.83 43.34
CA LEU A 31 -23.18 0.46 42.54
C LEU A 31 -23.57 0.21 41.08
N GLU A 32 -24.66 -0.54 40.86
CA GLU A 32 -25.18 -0.82 39.52
C GLU A 32 -25.70 0.46 38.83
N GLU A 33 -26.34 1.35 39.58
CA GLU A 33 -26.78 2.67 39.09
C GLU A 33 -25.60 3.58 38.73
N ALA A 34 -24.52 3.56 39.51
CA ALA A 34 -23.33 4.36 39.27
C ALA A 34 -22.46 3.84 38.12
N PHE A 35 -22.51 2.53 37.84
CA PHE A 35 -21.73 1.86 36.81
C PHE A 35 -22.63 1.01 35.88
N PRO A 36 -23.49 1.64 35.07
CA PRO A 36 -24.35 0.89 34.17
C PRO A 36 -23.52 0.13 33.14
N GLU A 37 -23.71 -1.19 33.05
CA GLU A 37 -23.08 -1.98 32.00
C GLU A 37 -23.65 -1.58 30.64
N LYS A 38 -22.81 -0.97 29.79
CA LYS A 38 -23.18 -0.65 28.42
C LYS A 38 -23.27 -1.94 27.63
N LYS A 39 -24.50 -2.42 27.38
CA LYS A 39 -24.75 -3.50 26.43
C LYS A 39 -24.17 -3.09 25.07
N LYS A 40 -23.17 -3.82 24.59
CA LYS A 40 -22.59 -3.58 23.26
C LYS A 40 -23.68 -3.85 22.22
N SER A 41 -24.17 -2.78 21.60
CA SER A 41 -25.11 -2.90 20.49
C SER A 41 -24.34 -3.39 19.26
N PHE A 42 -24.68 -4.58 18.77
CA PHE A 42 -24.20 -5.10 17.50
C PHE A 42 -25.00 -4.58 16.30
N GLN A 43 -25.78 -3.50 16.47
CA GLN A 43 -26.58 -2.93 15.39
C GLN A 43 -25.72 -2.47 14.19
N TRP A 44 -24.48 -2.04 14.43
CA TRP A 44 -23.50 -1.73 13.39
C TRP A 44 -23.14 -2.95 12.53
N LEU A 45 -23.22 -4.17 13.09
CA LEU A 45 -22.92 -5.40 12.38
C LEU A 45 -23.98 -5.71 11.30
N TYR A 46 -25.24 -5.32 11.53
CA TYR A 46 -26.30 -5.41 10.51
C TYR A 46 -26.07 -4.43 9.35
N ALA A 47 -25.54 -3.24 9.62
CA ALA A 47 -25.17 -2.29 8.57
C ALA A 47 -23.99 -2.81 7.74
N VAL A 48 -22.99 -3.41 8.38
CA VAL A 48 -21.87 -4.05 7.66
C VAL A 48 -22.35 -5.25 6.84
N ALA A 49 -23.23 -6.09 7.41
CA ALA A 49 -23.79 -7.24 6.70
C ALA A 49 -24.60 -6.83 5.46
N SER A 50 -25.38 -5.74 5.53
CA SER A 50 -26.15 -5.27 4.37
C SER A 50 -25.24 -4.75 3.25
N ILE A 51 -24.16 -4.05 3.60
CA ILE A 51 -23.16 -3.58 2.63
C ILE A 51 -22.46 -4.76 1.96
N VAL A 52 -22.03 -5.77 2.72
CA VAL A 52 -21.37 -6.98 2.17
C VAL A 52 -22.31 -7.74 1.24
N VAL A 53 -23.59 -7.88 1.61
CA VAL A 53 -24.59 -8.54 0.76
C VAL A 53 -24.87 -7.74 -0.51
N LEU A 54 -24.99 -6.41 -0.41
CA LEU A 54 -25.17 -5.52 -1.58
C LEU A 54 -23.95 -5.56 -2.52
N LEU A 55 -22.73 -5.59 -1.98
CA LEU A 55 -21.51 -5.74 -2.77
C LEU A 55 -21.44 -7.12 -3.42
N GLY A 56 -21.79 -8.20 -2.70
CA GLY A 56 -21.82 -9.56 -3.24
C GLY A 56 -22.87 -9.75 -4.34
N LEU A 57 -24.07 -9.21 -4.16
CA LEU A 57 -25.12 -9.20 -5.19
C LEU A 57 -24.75 -8.28 -6.36
N GLY A 58 -24.16 -7.13 -6.06
CA GLY A 58 -23.59 -6.22 -7.06
C GLY A 58 -22.61 -6.94 -7.95
N ILE A 59 -21.59 -7.60 -7.39
CA ILE A 59 -20.61 -8.38 -8.16
C ILE A 59 -21.28 -9.50 -8.97
N LYS A 60 -22.30 -10.18 -8.43
CA LYS A 60 -22.99 -11.30 -9.11
C LYS A 60 -23.84 -10.86 -10.30
N PHE A 61 -24.47 -9.69 -10.24
CA PHE A 61 -25.41 -9.21 -11.26
C PHE A 61 -24.88 -8.02 -12.09
N TYR A 62 -23.67 -7.53 -11.80
CA TYR A 62 -23.02 -6.52 -12.63
C TYR A 62 -22.69 -7.11 -14.00
N PRO A 63 -23.14 -6.51 -15.12
CA PRO A 63 -22.71 -6.92 -16.44
C PRO A 63 -21.20 -6.68 -16.57
N ASN A 64 -20.43 -7.75 -16.77
CA ASN A 64 -18.98 -7.71 -16.88
C ASN A 64 -18.50 -6.75 -17.98
N HIS A 65 -18.17 -5.53 -17.60
CA HIS A 65 -17.29 -4.63 -18.34
C HIS A 65 -16.21 -4.01 -17.44
N ILE A 66 -15.86 -4.71 -16.35
CA ILE A 66 -14.66 -4.39 -15.57
C ILE A 66 -13.86 -5.68 -15.45
N GLU A 67 -12.90 -5.83 -16.35
CA GLU A 67 -11.78 -6.77 -16.26
C GLU A 67 -10.99 -6.47 -14.99
N SER A 68 -11.44 -7.00 -13.86
CA SER A 68 -10.57 -7.32 -12.74
C SER A 68 -10.08 -8.74 -12.92
N THR A 69 -9.35 -8.95 -14.01
CA THR A 69 -8.71 -10.22 -14.24
C THR A 69 -7.48 -10.26 -13.34
N LYS A 70 -7.55 -11.03 -12.25
CA LYS A 70 -6.39 -11.82 -11.81
C LYS A 70 -6.13 -12.85 -12.90
N GLU A 71 -5.68 -12.33 -14.02
CA GLU A 71 -5.22 -13.11 -15.13
C GLU A 71 -3.82 -13.52 -14.69
N ASN A 72 -3.67 -14.79 -14.33
CA ASN A 72 -2.58 -15.50 -14.99
C ASN A 72 -2.90 -15.47 -16.49
N VAL A 73 -2.72 -14.32 -17.15
CA VAL A 73 -2.34 -14.36 -18.54
C VAL A 73 -0.92 -14.88 -18.48
N GLU A 74 -0.80 -16.20 -18.55
CA GLU A 74 -0.01 -16.72 -19.66
C GLU A 74 -0.67 -16.21 -20.96
N THR A 75 -0.57 -14.90 -21.21
CA THR A 75 -0.43 -14.49 -22.59
C THR A 75 0.82 -15.24 -22.99
N GLU A 76 0.68 -16.17 -23.93
CA GLU A 76 1.78 -16.60 -24.78
C GLU A 76 2.36 -15.36 -25.49
N GLN A 77 3.03 -14.51 -24.71
CA GLN A 77 3.85 -13.42 -25.18
C GLN A 77 5.08 -14.12 -25.71
N VAL A 78 5.11 -14.26 -27.04
CA VAL A 78 6.32 -14.69 -27.74
C VAL A 78 7.39 -13.70 -27.38
N ASN A 79 8.26 -14.13 -26.50
CA ASN A 79 9.32 -13.36 -25.90
C ASN A 79 10.65 -13.76 -26.55
N LEU A 80 11.68 -12.93 -26.41
CA LEU A 80 13.02 -13.25 -26.93
C LEU A 80 13.50 -14.62 -26.44
N GLY A 81 13.11 -15.02 -25.23
CA GLY A 81 13.45 -16.30 -24.65
C GLY A 81 12.87 -17.54 -25.33
N GLU A 82 11.89 -17.41 -26.21
CA GLU A 82 11.38 -18.52 -27.03
C GLU A 82 12.26 -18.82 -28.26
N ILE A 83 13.17 -17.90 -28.61
CA ILE A 83 14.07 -18.04 -29.77
C ILE A 83 15.24 -18.97 -29.43
N SER A 84 15.93 -18.69 -28.31
CA SER A 84 17.06 -19.50 -27.84
C SER A 84 17.34 -19.26 -26.34
N PRO A 85 18.03 -20.20 -25.67
CA PRO A 85 18.45 -20.01 -24.27
C PRO A 85 19.32 -18.76 -24.05
N GLU A 86 20.15 -18.38 -25.02
CA GLU A 86 20.99 -17.19 -24.98
C GLU A 86 20.14 -15.92 -25.06
N MET A 87 19.14 -15.88 -25.94
CA MET A 87 18.21 -14.75 -26.04
C MET A 87 17.37 -14.59 -24.78
N LYS A 88 16.97 -15.70 -24.16
CA LYS A 88 16.30 -15.69 -22.85
C LYS A 88 17.15 -15.01 -21.79
N LYS A 89 18.43 -15.37 -21.69
CA LYS A 89 19.35 -14.77 -20.71
C LYS A 89 19.48 -13.26 -20.91
N ILE A 90 19.53 -12.80 -22.17
CA ILE A 90 19.60 -11.37 -22.48
C ILE A 90 18.31 -10.65 -22.04
N GLU A 91 17.16 -11.20 -22.38
CA GLU A 91 15.86 -10.65 -21.98
C GLU A 91 15.70 -10.60 -20.46
N ASP A 92 15.95 -11.73 -19.79
CA ASP A 92 15.87 -11.85 -18.33
C ASP A 92 16.81 -10.85 -17.65
N TYR A 93 18.04 -10.68 -18.17
CA TYR A 93 18.99 -9.70 -17.66
C TYR A 93 18.43 -8.28 -17.72
N TYR A 94 17.96 -7.84 -18.89
CA TYR A 94 17.45 -6.48 -19.04
C TYR A 94 16.16 -6.24 -18.24
N LEU A 95 15.21 -7.18 -18.25
CA LEU A 95 13.98 -7.06 -17.46
C LEU A 95 14.28 -7.00 -15.96
N THR A 96 15.20 -7.83 -15.49
CA THR A 96 15.64 -7.80 -14.09
C THR A 96 16.29 -6.47 -13.74
N ALA A 97 17.18 -5.95 -14.59
CA ALA A 97 17.83 -4.66 -14.40
C ALA A 97 16.82 -3.50 -14.39
N ILE A 98 15.86 -3.49 -15.34
CA ILE A 98 14.78 -2.49 -15.40
C ILE A 98 13.96 -2.51 -14.11
N ASN A 99 13.51 -3.70 -13.67
CA ASN A 99 12.72 -3.84 -12.45
C ASN A 99 13.51 -3.41 -11.22
N TYR A 100 14.81 -3.74 -11.16
CA TYR A 100 15.69 -3.31 -10.08
C TYR A 100 15.82 -1.79 -10.03
N GLU A 101 16.08 -1.13 -11.16
CA GLU A 101 16.18 0.33 -11.20
C GLU A 101 14.86 0.98 -10.79
N ILE A 102 13.71 0.51 -11.32
CA ILE A 102 12.39 1.02 -10.93
C ILE A 102 12.15 0.88 -9.42
N ALA A 103 12.47 -0.29 -8.84
CA ALA A 103 12.30 -0.55 -7.41
C ALA A 103 13.22 0.30 -6.53
N SER A 104 14.32 0.83 -7.08
CA SER A 104 15.25 1.72 -6.36
C SER A 104 14.80 3.18 -6.32
N LEU A 105 13.81 3.55 -7.14
CA LEU A 105 13.31 4.92 -7.23
C LEU A 105 12.36 5.23 -6.06
N ASN A 106 12.57 6.39 -5.43
CA ASN A 106 11.69 6.90 -4.38
C ASN A 106 10.98 8.15 -4.89
N GLU A 107 9.65 8.15 -4.83
CA GLU A 107 8.83 9.32 -5.17
C GLU A 107 8.83 10.31 -3.99
N THR A 108 9.09 11.58 -4.30
CA THR A 108 8.99 12.73 -3.42
C THR A 108 8.20 13.83 -4.12
N GLN A 109 7.70 14.83 -3.38
CA GLN A 109 6.97 15.94 -4.02
C GLN A 109 7.82 16.70 -5.05
N ASN A 110 9.12 16.81 -4.82
CA ASN A 110 10.01 17.61 -5.66
C ASN A 110 10.43 16.86 -6.93
N ASN A 111 10.40 15.52 -6.92
CA ASN A 111 10.83 14.71 -8.07
C ASN A 111 9.67 14.09 -8.87
N LYS A 112 8.43 14.17 -8.38
CA LYS A 112 7.26 13.54 -8.99
C LYS A 112 7.08 13.89 -10.47
N ALA A 113 7.17 15.18 -10.82
CA ALA A 113 6.99 15.62 -12.20
C ALA A 113 8.03 15.03 -13.16
N LEU A 114 9.28 14.89 -12.70
CA LEU A 114 10.35 14.26 -13.47
C LEU A 114 10.13 12.75 -13.62
N LEU A 115 9.72 12.08 -12.54
CA LEU A 115 9.36 10.67 -12.57
C LEU A 115 8.23 10.40 -13.58
N ASP A 116 7.15 11.19 -13.52
CA ASP A 116 6.00 11.06 -14.42
C ASP A 116 6.42 11.17 -15.90
N GLU A 117 7.26 12.16 -16.25
CA GLU A 117 7.75 12.34 -17.63
C GLU A 117 8.54 11.13 -18.13
N TYR A 118 9.43 10.59 -17.30
CA TYR A 118 10.24 9.43 -17.68
C TYR A 118 9.39 8.15 -17.76
N PHE A 119 8.47 7.94 -16.82
CA PHE A 119 7.58 6.79 -16.84
C PHE A 119 6.65 6.81 -18.06
N GLU A 120 6.23 7.99 -18.54
CA GLU A 120 5.48 8.09 -19.80
C GLU A 120 6.31 7.58 -20.98
N LYS A 121 7.59 7.98 -21.08
CA LYS A 121 8.50 7.51 -22.16
C LYS A 121 8.75 6.00 -22.06
N ILE A 122 8.96 5.48 -20.85
CA ILE A 122 9.17 4.05 -20.60
C ILE A 122 7.91 3.25 -20.97
N SER A 123 6.72 3.76 -20.65
CA SER A 123 5.44 3.13 -21.00
C SER A 123 5.23 3.02 -22.52
N LYS A 124 5.63 4.06 -23.28
CA LYS A 124 5.63 4.01 -24.75
C LYS A 124 6.54 2.89 -25.26
N LEU A 125 7.74 2.79 -24.71
CA LEU A 125 8.68 1.71 -25.06
C LEU A 125 8.14 0.32 -24.68
N ASP A 126 7.49 0.16 -23.52
CA ASP A 126 6.85 -1.10 -23.13
C ASP A 126 5.74 -1.52 -24.12
N THR A 127 4.93 -0.56 -24.53
CA THR A 127 3.89 -0.77 -25.56
C THR A 127 4.52 -1.20 -26.89
N ASP A 128 5.61 -0.55 -27.30
CA ASP A 128 6.35 -0.93 -28.50
C ASP A 128 6.97 -2.33 -28.39
N TYR A 129 7.46 -2.73 -27.21
CA TYR A 129 7.96 -4.08 -26.97
C TYR A 129 6.89 -5.14 -27.21
N LYS A 130 5.70 -4.94 -26.60
CA LYS A 130 4.55 -5.82 -26.78
C LYS A 130 4.13 -5.91 -28.25
N ARG A 131 4.11 -4.78 -28.95
CA ARG A 131 3.83 -4.72 -30.40
C ARG A 131 4.87 -5.48 -31.22
N LEU A 132 6.15 -5.35 -30.90
CA LEU A 132 7.24 -6.08 -31.56
C LEU A 132 7.15 -7.59 -31.32
N ASN A 133 6.80 -8.04 -30.11
CA ASN A 133 6.56 -9.45 -29.79
C ASN A 133 5.38 -10.03 -30.57
N GLN A 134 4.28 -9.28 -30.69
CA GLN A 134 3.15 -9.68 -31.55
C GLN A 134 3.55 -9.78 -33.03
N LYS A 135 4.40 -8.85 -33.50
CA LYS A 135 4.94 -8.88 -34.86
C LYS A 135 5.83 -10.10 -35.07
N LEU A 136 6.67 -10.45 -34.09
CA LEU A 136 7.51 -11.64 -34.08
C LEU A 136 6.66 -12.93 -34.23
N LYS A 137 5.53 -13.02 -33.52
CA LYS A 137 4.57 -14.14 -33.63
C LYS A 137 3.95 -14.25 -35.02
N LYS A 138 3.63 -13.11 -35.66
CA LYS A 138 2.91 -13.04 -36.95
C LYS A 138 3.82 -13.21 -38.16
N GLU A 139 4.96 -12.53 -38.16
CA GLU A 139 5.85 -12.41 -39.33
C GLU A 139 7.10 -13.31 -39.23
N GLY A 140 7.31 -13.95 -38.08
CA GLY A 140 8.44 -14.82 -37.82
C GLY A 140 9.70 -14.09 -37.34
N ILE A 141 10.68 -14.88 -36.95
CA ILE A 141 11.93 -14.42 -36.34
C ILE A 141 12.85 -13.83 -37.42
N THR A 142 13.20 -12.55 -37.27
CA THR A 142 14.20 -11.88 -38.11
C THR A 142 15.22 -11.13 -37.26
N ASN A 143 16.46 -11.01 -37.74
CA ASN A 143 17.51 -10.23 -37.06
C ASN A 143 17.06 -8.80 -36.75
N LYS A 144 16.24 -8.21 -37.64
CA LYS A 144 15.68 -6.87 -37.44
C LYS A 144 14.73 -6.82 -36.25
N THR A 145 13.83 -7.80 -36.11
CA THR A 145 12.88 -7.87 -34.99
C THR A 145 13.61 -8.15 -33.68
N ILE A 146 14.59 -9.06 -33.67
CA ILE A 146 15.44 -9.35 -32.51
C ILE A 146 16.16 -8.08 -32.04
N ASN A 147 16.86 -7.40 -32.96
CA ASN A 147 17.58 -6.18 -32.63
C ASN A 147 16.63 -5.09 -32.11
N SER A 148 15.43 -4.96 -32.69
CA SER A 148 14.44 -3.97 -32.23
C SER A 148 13.97 -4.24 -30.80
N LEU A 149 13.74 -5.52 -30.45
CA LEU A 149 13.36 -5.91 -29.10
C LEU A 149 14.48 -5.64 -28.09
N ILE A 150 15.72 -6.01 -28.42
CA ILE A 150 16.89 -5.75 -27.56
C ILE A 150 17.13 -4.24 -27.41
N THR A 151 17.09 -3.48 -28.49
CA THR A 151 17.25 -2.02 -28.44
C THR A 151 16.16 -1.37 -27.60
N ASN A 152 14.93 -1.86 -27.68
CA ASN A 152 13.86 -1.34 -26.84
C ASN A 152 14.13 -1.57 -25.33
N LEU A 153 14.59 -2.77 -24.95
CA LEU A 153 15.01 -3.07 -23.57
C LEU A 153 16.17 -2.17 -23.12
N GLN A 154 17.17 -1.99 -23.98
CA GLN A 154 18.31 -1.10 -23.72
C GLN A 154 17.88 0.35 -23.50
N LEU A 155 16.99 0.87 -24.35
CA LEU A 155 16.49 2.24 -24.23
C LEU A 155 15.70 2.46 -22.94
N ARG A 156 14.89 1.48 -22.52
CA ARG A 156 14.17 1.54 -21.23
C ARG A 156 15.14 1.64 -20.06
N LEU A 157 16.18 0.79 -20.05
CA LEU A 157 17.19 0.82 -19.00
C LEU A 157 18.00 2.14 -19.02
N GLN A 158 18.37 2.65 -20.20
CA GLN A 158 19.08 3.92 -20.33
C GLN A 158 18.27 5.11 -19.79
N LEU A 159 16.96 5.15 -20.07
CA LEU A 159 16.08 6.18 -19.52
C LEU A 159 16.04 6.13 -17.99
N LEU A 160 16.01 4.94 -17.39
CA LEU A 160 16.05 4.78 -15.93
C LEU A 160 17.37 5.24 -15.32
N ILE A 161 18.50 4.92 -15.96
CA ILE A 161 19.82 5.39 -15.53
C ILE A 161 19.89 6.91 -15.59
N HIS A 162 19.46 7.53 -16.69
CA HIS A 162 19.44 8.99 -16.83
C HIS A 162 18.53 9.65 -15.80
N LEU A 163 17.35 9.08 -15.54
CA LEU A 163 16.44 9.55 -14.50
C LEU A 163 17.15 9.55 -13.14
N LYS A 164 17.80 8.45 -12.78
CA LYS A 164 18.54 8.32 -11.52
C LYS A 164 19.65 9.36 -11.37
N ASP A 165 20.41 9.62 -12.43
CA ASP A 165 21.43 10.67 -12.44
C ASP A 165 20.80 12.05 -12.19
N GLN A 166 19.67 12.35 -12.85
CA GLN A 166 18.97 13.62 -12.63
C GLN A 166 18.38 13.73 -11.21
N LEU A 167 17.90 12.63 -10.62
CA LEU A 167 17.45 12.61 -9.23
C LEU A 167 18.60 12.89 -8.26
N ASN A 168 19.77 12.31 -8.48
CA ASN A 168 20.96 12.56 -7.65
C ASN A 168 21.41 14.03 -7.75
N ASP A 169 21.35 14.61 -8.94
CA ASP A 169 21.67 16.04 -9.15
C ASP A 169 20.68 16.96 -8.41
N LEU A 170 19.39 16.62 -8.43
CA LEU A 170 18.36 17.37 -7.71
C LEU A 170 18.59 17.31 -6.19
N GLN A 171 18.84 16.12 -5.64
CA GLN A 171 19.14 15.95 -4.22
C GLN A 171 20.40 16.72 -3.80
N THR A 172 21.46 16.66 -4.61
CA THR A 172 22.71 17.40 -4.33
C THR A 172 22.48 18.90 -4.28
N LYS A 173 21.65 19.45 -5.18
CA LYS A 173 21.30 20.87 -5.20
C LYS A 173 20.49 21.29 -3.97
N GLU A 174 19.54 20.47 -3.52
CA GLU A 174 18.77 20.74 -2.30
C GLU A 174 19.68 20.79 -1.07
N ASN A 175 20.54 19.79 -0.89
CA ASN A 175 21.46 19.70 0.26
C ASN A 175 22.46 20.88 0.31
N ASN A 176 22.96 21.33 -0.85
CA ASN A 176 23.87 22.46 -0.92
C ASN A 176 23.19 23.79 -0.61
N ASN A 177 21.91 23.95 -0.97
CA ASN A 177 21.14 25.16 -0.67
C ASN A 177 20.80 25.25 0.82
N GLU A 178 20.64 24.13 1.52
CA GLU A 178 20.43 24.11 2.98
C GLU A 178 21.73 24.44 3.76
N SER A 179 22.90 24.07 3.24
CA SER A 179 24.20 24.38 3.89
C SER A 179 24.66 25.84 3.76
N ILE A 180 24.07 26.63 2.86
CA ILE A 180 24.39 28.06 2.67
C ILE A 180 23.54 28.95 3.59
N VAL A 181 22.55 28.38 4.29
CA VAL A 181 21.73 29.08 5.29
C VAL A 181 22.18 28.67 6.71
N ILE A 182 23.43 28.97 7.06
CA ILE A 182 23.92 28.94 8.46
C ILE A 182 24.81 30.15 8.71
#